data_AF-C9ZF54-F1
#
_entry.id   AF-C9ZF54-F1
#
_cell.length_a   1.000
_cell.length_b   1.000
_cell.length_c   1.000
_cell.angle_alpha   90.00
_cell.angle_beta   90.00
_cell.angle_gamma   90.00
#
_symmetry.space_group_name_H-M   'P 1'
#
loop_
_entity.id
_entity.type
_entity.pdbx_description
1 polymer ?
#
loop_
_entity_poly.entity_id
_entity_poly.type
_entity_poly.pdbx_seq_one_letter_code
_entity_poly.pdbx_strand_id
1 'polypeptide(L)'
;MLVVSARLRWERNQIKGTEYGDGILTQRRTFQHLYAAGELRDYVEEATGVRCLSAAPGIVYAFKDDAARLSYLARQVAPDGGWLASEDTASAITSVVDHLEQRGRMPQLEEMPQPIISLLGHLRPAELKRLAEQEADPVKVERSAERGALDTLQFLALELFHGRGPVSSLPLPVQLDIRAFFPSYTEACQRADRLLFKLRDDAYVRRAMNGSIAGKFTATALYVHRRALHRIPAVLRLYEQCASIAAGRPGEWSVVKLRHQGRGVSWLDYPEFDTDPHPRLAASYAVDLKTLKSSFTSYADSTNRPLLHRKHEFLAEDDPDAPKYRRLTDAEVRAGLYESPHLIGTEEGWERELVRCERELRGHRLVRRTAST
;
A
#
# COMPACT_ATOMS: atom_id res chain seq x y z
N MET A 1 -12.61 1.96 -20.68
CA MET A 1 -12.53 1.32 -19.35
C MET A 1 -13.94 1.31 -18.80
N LEU A 2 -14.45 0.13 -18.46
CA LEU A 2 -15.71 -0.02 -17.75
C LEU A 2 -15.40 -0.06 -16.25
N VAL A 3 -16.13 0.74 -15.48
CA VAL A 3 -16.08 0.73 -14.02
C VAL A 3 -17.38 0.14 -13.52
N VAL A 4 -17.29 -0.97 -12.81
CA VAL A 4 -18.43 -1.61 -12.17
C VAL A 4 -18.34 -1.36 -10.67
N SER A 5 -19.41 -0.84 -10.09
CA SER A 5 -19.53 -0.69 -8.65
C SER A 5 -20.78 -1.42 -8.16
N ALA A 6 -20.63 -2.15 -7.05
CA ALA A 6 -21.73 -2.83 -6.42
C ALA A 6 -21.61 -2.76 -4.90
N ARG A 7 -22.76 -2.94 -4.24
CA ARG A 7 -22.83 -3.01 -2.78
C ARG A 7 -22.30 -4.35 -2.28
N LEU A 8 -21.71 -4.32 -1.10
CA LEU A 8 -20.99 -5.46 -0.54
C LEU A 8 -21.76 -6.11 0.59
N ARG A 9 -21.50 -7.40 0.84
CA ARG A 9 -22.23 -8.19 1.85
C ARG A 9 -22.22 -7.57 3.26
N TRP A 10 -21.19 -6.81 3.62
CA TRP A 10 -21.12 -6.15 4.94
C TRP A 10 -22.08 -4.96 5.08
N GLU A 11 -22.64 -4.45 3.98
CA GLU A 11 -23.65 -3.40 4.03
C GLU A 11 -25.07 -3.93 4.29
N ARG A 12 -25.24 -5.25 4.47
CA ARG A 12 -26.54 -5.89 4.69
C ARG A 12 -27.37 -5.19 5.76
N ASN A 13 -26.75 -4.84 6.89
CA ASN A 13 -27.45 -4.20 8.02
C ASN A 13 -27.96 -2.78 7.71
N GLN A 14 -27.44 -2.14 6.66
CA GLN A 14 -27.88 -0.83 6.21
C GLN A 14 -29.11 -0.91 5.28
N ILE A 15 -29.53 -2.12 4.89
CA ILE A 15 -30.64 -2.35 3.95
C ILE A 15 -31.84 -2.90 4.70
N LYS A 16 -32.97 -2.19 4.62
CA LYS A 16 -34.25 -2.66 5.14
C LYS A 16 -35.00 -3.45 4.07
N GLY A 17 -35.34 -4.70 4.35
CA GLY A 17 -36.07 -5.58 3.44
C GLY A 17 -36.18 -7.00 3.97
N THR A 18 -36.79 -7.87 3.17
CA THR A 18 -36.87 -9.31 3.44
C THR A 18 -35.90 -10.06 2.54
N GLU A 19 -35.29 -11.12 3.05
CA GLU A 19 -34.45 -12.01 2.25
C GLU A 19 -35.27 -12.60 1.09
N TYR A 20 -34.67 -12.59 -0.10
CA TYR A 20 -35.30 -13.11 -1.31
C TYR A 20 -34.22 -13.68 -2.23
N GLY A 21 -34.21 -15.00 -2.44
CA GLY A 21 -33.14 -15.66 -3.20
C GLY A 21 -31.77 -15.44 -2.56
N ASP A 22 -30.83 -14.93 -3.36
CA ASP A 22 -29.46 -14.56 -2.95
C ASP A 22 -29.31 -13.08 -2.54
N GLY A 23 -30.41 -12.32 -2.54
CA GLY A 23 -30.41 -10.89 -2.21
C GLY A 23 -31.51 -10.48 -1.22
N ILE A 24 -31.85 -9.19 -1.29
CA ILE A 24 -32.83 -8.55 -0.40
C ILE A 24 -33.90 -7.88 -1.25
N LEU A 25 -35.17 -8.16 -0.97
CA LEU A 25 -36.29 -7.41 -1.51
C LEU A 25 -36.62 -6.25 -0.56
N THR A 26 -36.39 -5.03 -1.03
CA THR A 26 -36.63 -3.82 -0.21
C THR A 26 -38.12 -3.52 -0.05
N GLN A 27 -38.47 -2.66 0.92
CA GLN A 27 -39.84 -2.17 1.09
C GLN A 27 -40.40 -1.45 -0.15
N ARG A 28 -39.52 -0.94 -1.03
CA ARG A 28 -39.89 -0.32 -2.31
C ARG A 28 -40.00 -1.34 -3.46
N ARG A 29 -39.98 -2.64 -3.14
CA ARG A 29 -40.06 -3.76 -4.10
C ARG A 29 -38.93 -3.78 -5.13
N THR A 30 -37.75 -3.32 -4.75
CA THR A 30 -36.52 -3.48 -5.56
C THR A 30 -35.67 -4.60 -5.01
N PHE A 31 -35.09 -5.42 -5.90
CA PHE A 31 -34.13 -6.47 -5.55
C PHE A 31 -32.72 -5.87 -5.42
N GLN A 32 -31.99 -6.27 -4.38
CA GLN A 32 -30.62 -5.84 -4.11
C GLN A 32 -29.75 -7.08 -3.87
N HIS A 33 -28.81 -7.35 -4.77
CA HIS A 33 -27.76 -8.35 -4.55
C HIS A 33 -26.55 -7.70 -3.89
N LEU A 34 -25.95 -8.39 -2.91
CA LEU A 34 -24.75 -7.94 -2.22
C LEU A 34 -23.59 -8.87 -2.52
N TYR A 35 -22.55 -8.32 -3.13
CA TYR A 35 -21.42 -9.11 -3.59
C TYR A 35 -20.36 -9.28 -2.49
N ALA A 36 -19.67 -10.42 -2.49
CA ALA A 36 -18.33 -10.49 -1.92
C ALA A 36 -17.32 -9.81 -2.86
N ALA A 37 -16.18 -9.34 -2.35
CA ALA A 37 -15.21 -8.61 -3.16
C ALA A 37 -14.69 -9.43 -4.36
N GLY A 38 -14.35 -10.71 -4.15
CA GLY A 38 -13.94 -11.61 -5.24
C GLY A 38 -15.09 -11.98 -6.19
N GLU A 39 -16.28 -12.21 -5.65
CA GLU A 39 -17.48 -12.56 -6.42
C GLU A 39 -17.84 -11.49 -7.45
N LEU A 40 -17.75 -10.20 -7.08
CA LEU A 40 -18.00 -9.10 -8.02
C LEU A 40 -17.00 -9.12 -9.18
N ARG A 41 -15.71 -9.33 -8.90
CA ARG A 41 -14.68 -9.38 -9.94
C ARG A 41 -14.97 -10.54 -10.89
N ASP A 42 -15.16 -11.73 -10.34
CA ASP A 42 -15.38 -12.95 -11.13
C ASP A 42 -16.63 -12.82 -12.02
N TYR A 43 -17.71 -12.21 -11.49
CA TYR A 43 -18.92 -11.91 -12.27
C TYR A 43 -18.66 -10.93 -13.43
N VAL A 44 -17.89 -9.87 -13.21
CA VAL A 44 -17.54 -8.91 -14.26
C VAL A 44 -16.63 -9.54 -15.31
N GLU A 45 -15.67 -10.37 -14.91
CA GLU A 45 -14.81 -11.12 -15.83
C GLU A 45 -15.62 -12.06 -16.72
N GLU A 46 -16.56 -12.82 -16.14
CA GLU A 46 -17.45 -13.71 -16.88
C GLU A 46 -18.34 -12.95 -17.88
N ALA A 47 -18.93 -11.83 -17.45
CA ALA A 47 -19.84 -11.05 -18.28
C ALA A 47 -19.13 -10.29 -19.42
N THR A 48 -17.89 -9.87 -19.20
CA THR A 48 -17.14 -9.04 -20.17
C THR A 48 -16.14 -9.83 -21.00
N GLY A 49 -15.74 -11.03 -20.55
CA GLY A 49 -14.69 -11.84 -21.18
C GLY A 49 -13.29 -11.25 -21.05
N VAL A 50 -13.09 -10.20 -20.23
CA VAL A 50 -11.78 -9.57 -20.01
C VAL A 50 -11.33 -9.74 -18.56
N ARG A 51 -10.01 -9.82 -18.37
CA ARG A 51 -9.40 -9.85 -17.02
C ARG A 51 -9.63 -8.52 -16.31
N CYS A 52 -10.02 -8.58 -15.05
CA CYS A 52 -10.43 -7.42 -14.27
C CYS A 52 -9.51 -7.20 -13.07
N LEU A 53 -9.52 -5.97 -12.56
CA LEU A 53 -8.79 -5.60 -11.34
C LEU A 53 -9.77 -5.06 -10.28
N SER A 54 -9.61 -5.51 -9.04
CA SER A 54 -10.31 -4.95 -7.88
C SER A 54 -9.64 -3.63 -7.47
N ALA A 55 -10.23 -2.51 -7.86
CA ALA A 55 -9.66 -1.18 -7.61
C ALA A 55 -9.84 -0.74 -6.16
N ALA A 56 -11.01 -1.02 -5.61
CA ALA A 56 -11.38 -0.81 -4.22
C ALA A 56 -12.43 -1.86 -3.83
N PRO A 57 -12.76 -2.02 -2.54
CA PRO A 57 -13.87 -2.87 -2.13
C PRO A 57 -15.16 -2.48 -2.89
N GLY A 58 -15.72 -3.41 -3.65
CA GLY A 58 -16.94 -3.19 -4.44
C GLY A 58 -16.76 -2.36 -5.70
N ILE A 59 -15.52 -2.12 -6.14
CA ILE A 59 -15.20 -1.43 -7.40
C ILE A 59 -14.26 -2.29 -8.22
N VAL A 60 -14.69 -2.66 -9.43
CA VAL A 60 -13.94 -3.49 -10.36
C VAL A 60 -13.72 -2.73 -11.67
N TYR A 61 -12.49 -2.77 -12.17
CA TYR A 61 -12.12 -2.20 -13.46
C TYR A 61 -11.98 -3.30 -14.52
N ALA A 62 -12.74 -3.17 -15.60
CA ALA A 62 -12.59 -3.92 -16.82
C ALA A 62 -11.95 -3.01 -17.89
N PHE A 63 -10.75 -3.37 -18.32
CA PHE A 63 -9.98 -2.58 -19.29
C PHE A 63 -10.39 -2.91 -20.72
N LYS A 64 -10.16 -1.96 -21.63
CA LYS A 64 -10.46 -2.14 -23.06
C LYS A 64 -9.60 -3.25 -23.68
N ASP A 65 -8.34 -3.30 -23.25
CA ASP A 65 -7.33 -4.25 -23.68
C ASP A 65 -6.37 -4.54 -22.52
N ASP A 66 -5.59 -5.59 -22.67
CA ASP A 66 -4.67 -6.05 -21.64
C ASP A 66 -3.49 -5.10 -21.43
N ALA A 67 -3.07 -4.38 -22.49
CA ALA A 67 -2.01 -3.40 -22.41
C ALA A 67 -2.36 -2.28 -21.41
N ALA A 68 -3.58 -1.74 -21.48
CA ALA A 68 -4.05 -0.73 -20.55
C ALA A 68 -4.10 -1.24 -19.09
N ARG A 69 -4.50 -2.50 -18.88
CA ARG A 69 -4.51 -3.16 -17.57
C ARG A 69 -3.10 -3.30 -17.00
N LEU A 70 -2.17 -3.80 -17.80
CA LEU A 70 -0.78 -4.00 -17.39
C LEU A 70 -0.07 -2.67 -17.13
N SER A 71 -0.32 -1.63 -17.93
CA SER A 71 0.20 -0.28 -17.66
C SER A 71 -0.36 0.31 -16.36
N TYR A 72 -1.64 0.05 -16.06
CA TYR A 72 -2.23 0.46 -14.79
C TYR A 72 -1.54 -0.25 -13.60
N LEU A 73 -1.35 -1.57 -13.69
CA LEU A 73 -0.67 -2.35 -12.66
C LEU A 73 0.80 -1.91 -12.47
N ALA A 74 1.53 -1.67 -13.56
CA ALA A 74 2.92 -1.20 -13.51
C ALA A 74 3.04 0.12 -12.74
N ARG A 75 2.17 1.11 -13.04
CA ARG A 75 2.14 2.39 -12.33
C ARG A 75 1.84 2.27 -10.83
N GLN A 76 1.10 1.24 -10.41
CA GLN A 76 0.85 1.00 -8.99
C GLN A 76 2.08 0.45 -8.25
N VAL A 77 2.93 -0.29 -8.94
CA VAL A 77 4.15 -0.87 -8.35
C VAL A 77 5.29 0.14 -8.38
N ALA A 78 5.56 0.70 -9.54
CA ALA A 78 6.56 1.72 -9.77
C ALA A 78 5.92 2.84 -10.60
N PRO A 79 5.56 3.98 -9.97
CA PRO A 79 5.09 5.15 -10.70
C PRO A 79 6.11 5.58 -11.76
N ASP A 80 5.61 6.06 -12.90
CA ASP A 80 6.45 6.55 -13.97
C ASP A 80 7.29 7.74 -13.48
N GLY A 81 8.61 7.68 -13.71
CA GLY A 81 9.50 8.81 -13.49
C GLY A 81 9.31 9.83 -14.61
N GLY A 82 9.15 11.10 -14.24
CA GLY A 82 9.13 12.19 -15.20
C GLY A 82 10.52 12.40 -15.82
N TRP A 83 10.56 13.07 -16.96
CA TRP A 83 11.81 13.59 -17.53
C TRP A 83 11.95 15.06 -17.16
N LEU A 84 13.17 15.50 -16.86
CA LEU A 84 13.45 16.91 -16.63
C LEU A 84 13.30 17.67 -17.94
N ALA A 85 12.70 18.87 -17.87
CA ALA A 85 12.63 19.76 -19.02
C ALA A 85 14.05 20.10 -19.49
N SER A 86 14.27 20.03 -20.79
CA SER A 86 15.60 20.18 -21.41
C SER A 86 15.50 21.15 -22.58
N GLU A 87 16.34 22.17 -22.59
CA GLU A 87 16.39 23.21 -23.63
C GLU A 87 17.69 23.17 -24.44
N ASP A 88 18.72 22.50 -23.91
CA ASP A 88 20.04 22.39 -24.53
C ASP A 88 20.67 21.00 -24.25
N THR A 89 21.84 20.74 -24.85
CA THR A 89 22.55 19.46 -24.68
C THR A 89 22.89 19.17 -23.22
N ALA A 90 23.27 20.18 -22.45
CA ALA A 90 23.68 20.01 -21.06
C ALA A 90 22.50 19.59 -20.17
N SER A 91 21.38 20.30 -20.25
CA SER A 91 20.14 19.95 -19.54
C SER A 91 19.58 18.60 -19.99
N ALA A 92 19.72 18.23 -21.27
CA ALA A 92 19.36 16.90 -21.75
C ALA A 92 20.23 15.79 -21.15
N ILE A 93 21.55 15.99 -21.01
CA ILE A 93 22.44 15.07 -20.29
C ILE A 93 22.03 14.99 -18.82
N THR A 94 21.77 16.11 -18.15
CA THR A 94 21.28 16.14 -16.76
C THR A 94 19.98 15.34 -16.61
N SER A 95 19.06 15.42 -17.58
CA SER A 95 17.84 14.61 -17.54
C SER A 95 18.12 13.11 -17.71
N VAL A 96 19.14 12.72 -18.47
CA VAL A 96 19.58 11.33 -18.59
C VAL A 96 20.25 10.85 -17.30
N VAL A 97 21.05 11.70 -16.65
CA VAL A 97 21.65 11.44 -15.33
C VAL A 97 20.56 11.22 -14.28
N ASP A 98 19.57 12.10 -14.21
CA ASP A 98 18.43 11.96 -13.31
C ASP A 98 17.66 10.65 -13.56
N HIS A 99 17.39 10.31 -14.83
CA HIS A 99 16.79 9.01 -15.17
C HIS A 99 17.65 7.83 -14.71
N LEU A 100 18.96 7.88 -14.94
CA LEU A 100 19.91 6.85 -14.51
C LEU A 100 19.91 6.70 -12.98
N GLU A 101 19.92 7.80 -12.23
CA GLU A 101 19.85 7.79 -10.76
C GLU A 101 18.49 7.28 -10.24
N GLN A 102 17.39 7.58 -10.91
CA GLN A 102 16.05 7.17 -10.49
C GLN A 102 15.72 5.72 -10.86
N ARG A 103 16.21 5.23 -12.00
CA ARG A 103 15.87 3.91 -12.55
C ARG A 103 16.98 2.88 -12.33
N GLY A 104 18.20 3.31 -12.05
CA GLY A 104 19.36 2.43 -11.88
C GLY A 104 19.84 1.78 -13.18
N ARG A 105 19.39 2.29 -14.33
CA ARG A 105 19.81 1.85 -15.66
C ARG A 105 19.76 3.00 -16.64
N MET A 106 20.55 2.92 -17.72
CA MET A 106 20.46 3.88 -18.81
C MET A 106 19.09 3.80 -19.51
N PRO A 107 18.53 4.94 -19.94
CA PRO A 107 17.34 4.95 -20.77
C PRO A 107 17.60 4.33 -22.15
N GLN A 108 16.57 3.78 -22.76
CA GLN A 108 16.58 3.43 -24.19
C GLN A 108 15.95 4.53 -25.04
N LEU A 109 16.22 4.53 -26.34
CA LEU A 109 15.71 5.53 -27.28
C LEU A 109 14.18 5.62 -27.26
N GLU A 110 13.51 4.48 -27.15
CA GLU A 110 12.06 4.35 -27.12
C GLU A 110 11.41 4.93 -25.85
N GLU A 111 12.19 5.13 -24.77
CA GLU A 111 11.72 5.76 -23.53
C GLU A 111 11.97 7.27 -23.49
N MET A 112 12.84 7.77 -24.37
CA MET A 112 13.26 9.18 -24.35
C MET A 112 12.23 10.09 -25.03
N PRO A 113 11.89 11.25 -24.42
CA PRO A 113 11.09 12.29 -25.06
C PRO A 113 11.78 12.83 -26.32
N GLN A 114 11.00 13.16 -27.35
CA GLN A 114 11.51 13.71 -28.62
C GLN A 114 12.44 14.93 -28.49
N PRO A 115 12.19 15.89 -27.57
CA PRO A 115 13.11 17.01 -27.35
C PRO A 115 14.51 16.53 -26.91
N ILE A 116 14.57 15.58 -25.98
CA ILE A 116 15.84 15.01 -25.48
C ILE A 116 16.55 14.24 -26.58
N ILE A 117 15.82 13.44 -27.37
CA ILE A 117 16.38 12.73 -28.53
C ILE A 117 17.01 13.71 -29.52
N SER A 118 16.32 14.83 -29.81
CA SER A 118 16.80 15.83 -30.77
C SER A 118 18.06 16.54 -30.27
N LEU A 119 18.10 16.91 -28.98
CA LEU A 119 19.25 17.57 -28.36
C LEU A 119 20.48 16.65 -28.31
N LEU A 120 20.28 15.35 -28.07
CA LEU A 120 21.37 14.39 -27.92
C LEU A 120 21.73 13.64 -29.19
N GLY A 121 20.99 13.81 -30.30
CA GLY A 121 21.13 13.01 -31.52
C GLY A 121 22.50 13.06 -32.21
N HIS A 122 23.33 14.04 -31.86
CA HIS A 122 24.71 14.17 -32.35
C HIS A 122 25.73 13.35 -31.53
N LEU A 123 25.35 12.87 -30.33
CA LEU A 123 26.21 12.07 -29.47
C LEU A 123 26.07 10.57 -29.78
N ARG A 124 27.20 9.86 -29.73
CA ARG A 124 27.18 8.39 -29.84
C ARG A 124 26.65 7.78 -28.53
N PRO A 125 25.94 6.64 -28.56
CA PRO A 125 25.41 6.01 -27.35
C PRO A 125 26.45 5.72 -26.26
N ALA A 126 27.66 5.29 -26.65
CA ALA A 126 28.76 5.04 -25.71
C ALA A 126 29.29 6.33 -25.06
N GLU A 127 29.23 7.45 -25.78
CA GLU A 127 29.65 8.75 -25.28
C GLU A 127 28.62 9.31 -24.29
N LEU A 128 27.33 9.25 -24.64
CA LEU A 128 26.25 9.62 -23.73
C LEU A 128 26.29 8.80 -22.44
N LYS A 129 26.47 7.47 -22.54
CA LYS A 129 26.62 6.58 -21.38
C LYS A 129 27.79 7.02 -20.49
N ARG A 130 28.96 7.27 -21.08
CA ARG A 130 30.14 7.71 -20.34
C ARG A 130 29.90 9.02 -19.60
N LEU A 131 29.26 10.01 -20.25
CA LEU A 131 28.95 11.29 -19.63
C LEU A 131 27.96 11.12 -18.48
N ALA A 132 26.89 10.35 -18.68
CA ALA A 132 25.89 10.10 -17.65
C ALA A 132 26.48 9.36 -16.43
N GLU A 133 27.30 8.33 -16.64
CA GLU A 133 27.95 7.58 -15.56
C GLU A 133 29.01 8.38 -14.81
N GLN A 134 29.62 9.39 -15.44
CA GLN A 134 30.58 10.29 -14.79
C GLN A 134 29.91 11.29 -13.85
N GLU A 135 28.71 11.75 -14.18
CA GLU A 135 27.98 12.74 -13.39
C GLU A 135 27.05 12.12 -12.34
N ALA A 136 26.53 10.91 -12.59
CA ALA A 136 25.61 10.23 -11.67
C ALA A 136 26.29 9.78 -10.38
N ASP A 137 25.55 9.85 -9.27
CA ASP A 137 25.95 9.25 -8.00
C ASP A 137 25.86 7.71 -8.09
N PRO A 138 26.99 6.99 -8.06
CA PRO A 138 27.01 5.54 -8.24
C PRO A 138 26.22 4.80 -7.15
N VAL A 139 26.17 5.33 -5.93
CA VAL A 139 25.44 4.71 -4.81
C VAL A 139 23.93 4.81 -5.02
N LYS A 140 23.45 5.93 -5.59
CA LYS A 140 22.03 6.05 -5.95
C LYS A 140 21.68 5.11 -7.09
N VAL A 141 22.51 5.04 -8.13
CA VAL A 141 22.28 4.18 -9.28
C VAL A 141 22.16 2.72 -8.86
N GLU A 142 23.09 2.22 -8.03
CA GLU A 142 23.06 0.84 -7.53
C GLU A 142 21.79 0.55 -6.72
N ARG A 143 21.44 1.43 -5.78
CA ARG A 143 20.21 1.28 -4.96
C ARG A 143 18.94 1.31 -5.81
N SER A 144 18.89 2.17 -6.83
CA SER A 144 17.76 2.26 -7.75
C SER A 144 17.69 1.04 -8.66
N ALA A 145 18.81 0.43 -9.04
CA ALA A 145 18.84 -0.81 -9.80
C ALA A 145 18.29 -1.99 -8.98
N GLU A 146 18.71 -2.10 -7.71
CA GLU A 146 18.16 -3.08 -6.78
C GLU A 146 16.65 -2.89 -6.58
N ARG A 147 16.21 -1.64 -6.40
CA ARG A 147 14.80 -1.30 -6.29
C ARG A 147 14.03 -1.63 -7.58
N GLY A 148 14.53 -1.26 -8.75
CA GLY A 148 13.91 -1.54 -10.04
C GLY A 148 13.77 -3.03 -10.32
N ALA A 149 14.77 -3.83 -9.94
CA ALA A 149 14.68 -5.28 -9.98
C ALA A 149 13.56 -5.81 -9.07
N LEU A 150 13.48 -5.33 -7.82
CA LEU A 150 12.43 -5.73 -6.88
C LEU A 150 11.04 -5.31 -7.34
N ASP A 151 10.88 -4.10 -7.87
CA ASP A 151 9.62 -3.58 -8.42
C ASP A 151 9.18 -4.42 -9.64
N THR A 152 10.13 -4.83 -10.50
CA THR A 152 9.85 -5.77 -11.61
C THR A 152 9.36 -7.12 -11.10
N LEU A 153 10.01 -7.71 -10.09
CA LEU A 153 9.57 -8.97 -9.48
C LEU A 153 8.19 -8.84 -8.84
N GLN A 154 7.92 -7.71 -8.21
CA GLN A 154 6.64 -7.40 -7.60
C GLN A 154 5.55 -7.32 -8.66
N PHE A 155 5.75 -6.58 -9.75
CA PHE A 155 4.83 -6.55 -10.89
C PHE A 155 4.54 -7.95 -11.44
N LEU A 156 5.58 -8.75 -11.69
CA LEU A 156 5.42 -10.12 -12.20
C LEU A 156 4.72 -11.04 -11.20
N ALA A 157 4.97 -10.86 -9.90
CA ALA A 157 4.27 -11.59 -8.85
C ALA A 157 2.77 -11.28 -8.85
N LEU A 158 2.40 -10.00 -8.97
CA LEU A 158 1.00 -9.59 -9.06
C LEU A 158 0.32 -10.10 -10.33
N GLU A 159 1.03 -10.11 -11.46
CA GLU A 159 0.47 -10.58 -12.73
C GLU A 159 0.28 -12.10 -12.78
N LEU A 160 0.93 -12.86 -11.88
CA LEU A 160 0.69 -14.30 -11.74
C LEU A 160 -0.79 -14.62 -11.48
N PHE A 161 -1.48 -13.79 -10.70
CA PHE A 161 -2.88 -14.00 -10.33
C PHE A 161 -3.86 -13.87 -11.52
N HIS A 162 -3.43 -13.21 -12.61
CA HIS A 162 -4.24 -13.03 -13.82
C HIS A 162 -3.74 -13.87 -15.00
N GLY A 163 -2.65 -14.64 -14.81
CA GLY A 163 -2.00 -15.44 -15.84
C GLY A 163 -1.06 -14.62 -16.73
N ARG A 164 0.24 -14.67 -16.44
CA ARG A 164 1.27 -13.90 -17.17
C ARG A 164 1.21 -14.14 -18.68
N GLY A 165 1.21 -13.06 -19.45
CA GLY A 165 1.31 -13.07 -20.91
C GLY A 165 2.77 -13.14 -21.42
N PRO A 166 2.98 -13.05 -22.74
CA PRO A 166 4.32 -12.94 -23.32
C PRO A 166 4.98 -11.60 -22.94
N VAL A 167 6.31 -11.54 -22.93
CA VAL A 167 7.06 -10.31 -22.59
C VAL A 167 6.66 -9.09 -23.43
N SER A 168 6.28 -9.32 -24.70
CA SER A 168 5.87 -8.26 -25.62
C SER A 168 4.54 -7.59 -25.25
N SER A 169 3.70 -8.22 -24.41
CA SER A 169 2.47 -7.60 -23.91
C SER A 169 2.71 -6.67 -22.73
N LEU A 170 3.90 -6.71 -22.12
CA LEU A 170 4.21 -5.88 -20.96
C LEU A 170 4.44 -4.42 -21.35
N PRO A 171 4.22 -3.45 -20.45
CA PRO A 171 4.57 -2.06 -20.69
C PRO A 171 6.08 -1.91 -20.97
N LEU A 172 6.43 -1.01 -21.89
CA LEU A 172 7.83 -0.79 -22.30
C LEU A 172 8.81 -0.63 -21.13
N PRO A 173 8.52 0.17 -20.07
CA PRO A 173 9.44 0.30 -18.93
C PRO A 173 9.74 -1.05 -18.25
N VAL A 174 8.73 -1.91 -18.12
CA VAL A 174 8.88 -3.25 -17.50
C VAL A 174 9.71 -4.16 -18.41
N GLN A 175 9.50 -4.11 -19.73
CA GLN A 175 10.32 -4.89 -20.68
C GLN A 175 11.81 -4.53 -20.57
N LEU A 176 12.09 -3.24 -20.42
CA LEU A 176 13.46 -2.72 -20.35
C LEU A 176 14.09 -2.98 -18.98
N ASP A 177 13.33 -2.93 -17.90
CA ASP A 177 13.79 -3.36 -16.57
C ASP A 177 14.11 -4.86 -16.56
N ILE A 178 13.29 -5.70 -17.21
CA ILE A 178 13.58 -7.13 -17.36
C ILE A 178 14.91 -7.34 -18.07
N ARG A 179 15.15 -6.63 -19.18
CA ARG A 179 16.39 -6.73 -19.96
C ARG A 179 17.61 -6.25 -19.18
N ALA A 180 17.45 -5.21 -18.35
CA ALA A 180 18.55 -4.62 -17.60
C ALA A 180 18.94 -5.46 -16.37
N PHE A 181 17.96 -6.00 -15.64
CA PHE A 181 18.20 -6.57 -14.31
C PHE A 181 18.14 -8.10 -14.26
N PHE A 182 17.68 -8.76 -15.34
CA PHE A 182 17.49 -10.20 -15.35
C PHE A 182 18.10 -10.86 -16.59
N PRO A 183 18.62 -12.11 -16.46
CA PRO A 183 19.12 -12.85 -17.62
C PRO A 183 18.06 -13.13 -18.69
N SER A 184 16.80 -13.31 -18.28
CA SER A 184 15.68 -13.55 -19.18
C SER A 184 14.33 -13.26 -18.49
N TYR A 185 13.28 -13.11 -19.30
CA TYR A 185 11.90 -13.02 -18.81
C TYR A 185 11.49 -14.24 -17.98
N THR A 186 11.89 -15.44 -18.40
CA THR A 186 11.62 -16.69 -17.68
C THR A 186 12.26 -16.69 -16.30
N GLU A 187 13.52 -16.28 -16.19
CA GLU A 187 14.21 -16.20 -14.90
C GLU A 187 13.57 -15.15 -13.98
N ALA A 188 13.15 -14.00 -14.52
CA ALA A 188 12.41 -12.99 -13.77
C ALA A 188 11.08 -13.55 -13.22
N CYS A 189 10.32 -14.28 -14.04
CA CYS A 189 9.09 -14.95 -13.62
C CYS A 189 9.34 -15.97 -12.51
N GLN A 190 10.35 -16.84 -12.66
CA GLN A 190 10.68 -17.84 -11.65
C GLN A 190 11.13 -17.20 -10.32
N ARG A 191 11.87 -16.08 -10.37
CA ARG A 191 12.23 -15.30 -9.17
C ARG A 191 11.00 -14.71 -8.49
N ALA A 192 10.04 -14.19 -9.26
CA ALA A 192 8.79 -13.65 -8.74
C ALA A 192 7.94 -14.75 -8.08
N ASP A 193 7.89 -15.95 -8.67
CA ASP A 193 7.20 -17.10 -8.09
C ASP A 193 7.84 -17.53 -6.77
N ARG A 194 9.17 -17.64 -6.73
CA ARG A 194 9.91 -17.92 -5.50
C ARG A 194 9.63 -16.89 -4.40
N LEU A 195 9.48 -15.62 -4.77
CA LEU A 195 9.13 -14.56 -3.83
C LEU A 195 7.73 -14.77 -3.23
N LEU A 196 6.72 -15.08 -4.05
CA LEU A 196 5.37 -15.42 -3.57
C LEU A 196 5.36 -16.68 -2.70
N PHE A 197 6.11 -17.71 -3.07
CA PHE A 197 6.24 -18.91 -2.23
C PHE A 197 6.87 -18.58 -0.86
N LYS A 198 7.87 -17.69 -0.82
CA LYS A 198 8.45 -17.23 0.46
C LYS A 198 7.46 -16.45 1.33
N LEU A 199 6.49 -15.75 0.74
CA LEU A 199 5.40 -15.12 1.51
C LEU A 199 4.50 -16.14 2.23
N ARG A 200 4.57 -17.43 1.84
CA ARG A 200 3.94 -18.55 2.55
C ARG A 200 4.76 -19.07 3.73
N ASP A 201 5.91 -18.51 4.06
CA ASP A 201 6.69 -18.88 5.24
C ASP A 201 6.48 -17.82 6.36
N ASP A 202 5.81 -18.23 7.44
CA ASP A 202 5.53 -17.33 8.57
C ASP A 202 6.81 -16.87 9.28
N ALA A 203 7.83 -17.72 9.37
CA ALA A 203 9.10 -17.36 9.99
C ALA A 203 9.88 -16.36 9.12
N TYR A 204 9.81 -16.51 7.79
CA TYR A 204 10.39 -15.54 6.88
C TYR A 204 9.69 -14.18 6.96
N VAL A 205 8.35 -14.14 6.87
CA VAL A 205 7.57 -12.91 6.97
C VAL A 205 7.78 -12.24 8.33
N ARG A 206 7.78 -13.00 9.43
CA ARG A 206 8.06 -12.48 10.78
C ARG A 206 9.46 -11.88 10.89
N ARG A 207 10.48 -12.51 10.32
CA ARG A 207 11.85 -11.94 10.30
C ARG A 207 11.90 -10.63 9.52
N ALA A 208 11.23 -10.56 8.38
CA ALA A 208 11.12 -9.31 7.60
C ALA A 208 10.39 -8.21 8.40
N MET A 209 9.33 -8.55 9.14
CA MET A 209 8.64 -7.61 10.03
C MET A 209 9.55 -7.10 11.15
N ASN A 210 10.31 -7.99 11.78
CA ASN A 210 11.25 -7.63 12.85
C ASN A 210 12.41 -6.76 12.36
N GLY A 211 12.86 -6.96 11.12
CA GLY A 211 13.90 -6.13 10.49
C GLY A 211 13.38 -4.86 9.82
N SER A 212 12.08 -4.55 9.93
CA SER A 212 11.52 -3.33 9.36
C SER A 212 11.99 -2.11 10.14
N ILE A 213 12.50 -1.11 9.43
CA ILE A 213 12.93 0.18 10.01
C ILE A 213 11.75 1.11 10.35
N ALA A 214 10.54 0.76 9.90
CA ALA A 214 9.34 1.53 10.14
C ALA A 214 8.15 0.63 10.52
N GLY A 215 7.28 1.19 11.35
CA GLY A 215 6.10 0.51 11.88
C GLY A 215 6.34 -0.22 13.20
N LYS A 216 5.24 -0.51 13.89
CA LYS A 216 5.21 -1.16 15.20
C LYS A 216 5.10 -2.67 15.01
N PHE A 217 6.16 -3.40 15.33
CA PHE A 217 6.13 -4.85 15.36
C PHE A 217 5.58 -5.36 16.70
N THR A 218 4.68 -6.34 16.63
CA THR A 218 4.03 -7.00 17.77
C THR A 218 4.22 -8.51 17.65
N ALA A 219 3.76 -9.28 18.64
CA ALA A 219 3.86 -10.74 18.60
C ALA A 219 3.29 -11.37 17.31
N THR A 220 2.21 -10.80 16.76
CA THR A 220 1.44 -11.40 15.65
C THR A 220 1.43 -10.58 14.36
N ALA A 221 1.83 -9.31 14.41
CA ALA A 221 1.68 -8.40 13.27
C ALA A 221 2.67 -7.23 13.28
N LEU A 222 2.89 -6.66 12.09
CA LEU A 222 3.48 -5.35 11.90
C LEU A 222 2.37 -4.34 11.57
N TYR A 223 2.37 -3.20 12.26
CA TYR A 223 1.44 -2.10 12.00
C TYR A 223 2.20 -0.91 11.43
N VAL A 224 1.75 -0.36 10.30
CA VAL A 224 2.48 0.68 9.58
C VAL A 224 1.50 1.76 9.15
N HIS A 225 1.79 3.02 9.47
CA HIS A 225 1.02 4.13 8.93
C HIS A 225 1.25 4.26 7.42
N ARG A 226 0.24 4.70 6.65
CA ARG A 226 0.34 4.85 5.19
C ARG A 226 1.54 5.68 4.74
N ARG A 227 1.92 6.71 5.52
CA ARG A 227 3.09 7.56 5.26
C ARG A 227 4.41 6.79 5.31
N ALA A 228 4.49 5.71 6.08
CA ALA A 228 5.71 4.92 6.28
C ALA A 228 5.72 3.62 5.45
N LEU A 229 4.67 3.31 4.69
CA LEU A 229 4.57 2.06 3.93
C LEU A 229 5.72 1.88 2.94
N HIS A 230 6.22 2.96 2.34
CA HIS A 230 7.35 2.90 1.41
C HIS A 230 8.70 2.58 2.10
N ARG A 231 8.79 2.67 3.43
CA ARG A 231 10.02 2.41 4.21
C ARG A 231 10.13 0.98 4.72
N ILE A 232 9.06 0.18 4.68
CA ILE A 232 9.12 -1.23 5.09
C ILE A 232 9.75 -2.09 3.99
N PRO A 233 10.30 -3.28 4.31
CA PRO A 233 10.88 -4.19 3.33
C PRO A 233 9.94 -4.47 2.15
N ALA A 234 10.47 -4.50 0.93
CA ALA A 234 9.70 -4.70 -0.31
C ALA A 234 8.80 -5.95 -0.25
N VAL A 235 9.27 -7.01 0.41
CA VAL A 235 8.52 -8.25 0.58
C VAL A 235 7.23 -8.07 1.41
N LEU A 236 7.21 -7.15 2.38
CA LEU A 236 6.02 -6.82 3.15
C LEU A 236 5.07 -5.90 2.38
N ARG A 237 5.61 -5.04 1.50
CA ARG A 237 4.79 -4.26 0.57
C ARG A 237 4.09 -5.18 -0.44
N LEU A 238 4.80 -6.18 -0.98
CA LEU A 238 4.19 -7.20 -1.83
C LEU A 238 3.12 -7.99 -1.06
N TYR A 239 3.38 -8.35 0.20
CA TYR A 239 2.41 -9.04 1.06
C TYR A 239 1.09 -8.25 1.21
N GLU A 240 1.19 -6.94 1.43
CA GLU A 240 0.05 -6.03 1.46
C GLU A 240 -0.67 -5.95 0.10
N GLN A 241 0.10 -5.83 -0.99
CA GLN A 241 -0.46 -5.72 -2.33
C GLN A 241 -1.19 -6.98 -2.80
N CYS A 242 -0.75 -8.18 -2.39
CA CYS A 242 -1.49 -9.41 -2.64
C CYS A 242 -2.92 -9.33 -2.10
N ALA A 243 -3.12 -8.74 -0.91
CA ALA A 243 -4.46 -8.51 -0.36
C ALA A 243 -5.22 -7.43 -1.15
N SER A 244 -4.53 -6.35 -1.54
CA SER A 244 -5.12 -5.29 -2.36
C SER A 244 -5.66 -5.81 -3.69
N ILE A 245 -4.95 -6.72 -4.36
CA ILE A 245 -5.42 -7.31 -5.62
C ILE A 245 -6.59 -8.26 -5.39
N ALA A 246 -6.50 -9.08 -4.34
CA ALA A 246 -7.52 -10.09 -4.06
C ALA A 246 -8.91 -9.47 -3.80
N ALA A 247 -8.96 -8.34 -3.08
CA ALA A 247 -10.25 -7.81 -2.58
C ALA A 247 -10.40 -6.28 -2.66
N GLY A 248 -9.46 -5.58 -3.30
CA GLY A 248 -9.41 -4.11 -3.39
C GLY A 248 -8.90 -3.46 -2.11
N ARG A 249 -8.01 -2.47 -2.22
CA ARG A 249 -7.61 -1.63 -1.07
C ARG A 249 -8.67 -0.54 -0.85
N PRO A 250 -9.14 -0.28 0.38
CA PRO A 250 -10.02 0.86 0.65
C PRO A 250 -9.34 2.19 0.28
N GLY A 251 -10.12 3.16 -0.21
CA GLY A 251 -9.60 4.50 -0.50
C GLY A 251 -9.10 5.22 0.75
N GLU A 252 -9.89 5.16 1.82
CA GLU A 252 -9.56 5.74 3.12
C GLU A 252 -9.07 4.67 4.10
N TRP A 253 -7.89 4.93 4.67
CA TRP A 253 -7.29 4.19 5.78
C TRP A 253 -6.05 4.96 6.26
N SER A 254 -5.64 4.70 7.50
CA SER A 254 -4.49 5.36 8.12
C SER A 254 -3.36 4.37 8.43
N VAL A 255 -3.69 3.20 8.98
CA VAL A 255 -2.72 2.18 9.39
C VAL A 255 -3.01 0.84 8.74
N VAL A 256 -2.01 0.20 8.15
CA VAL A 256 -2.10 -1.19 7.70
C VAL A 256 -1.55 -2.12 8.78
N LYS A 257 -2.25 -3.22 9.03
CA LYS A 257 -1.86 -4.33 9.90
C LYS A 257 -1.53 -5.55 9.05
N LEU A 258 -0.27 -5.95 9.02
CA LEU A 258 0.22 -7.14 8.36
C LEU A 258 0.37 -8.27 9.38
N ARG A 259 -0.54 -9.25 9.38
CA ARG A 259 -0.47 -10.42 10.27
C ARG A 259 0.35 -11.53 9.63
N HIS A 260 1.41 -11.99 10.30
CA HIS A 260 2.09 -13.22 9.91
C HIS A 260 1.28 -14.43 10.42
N GLN A 261 0.89 -14.43 11.69
CA GLN A 261 0.05 -15.48 12.26
C GLN A 261 -1.39 -15.38 11.74
N GLY A 262 -1.89 -16.48 11.16
CA GLY A 262 -3.20 -16.52 10.52
C GLY A 262 -3.23 -15.88 9.13
N ARG A 263 -2.13 -15.25 8.68
CA ARG A 263 -1.94 -14.60 7.37
C ARG A 263 -3.08 -13.69 6.92
N GLY A 264 -2.88 -12.39 7.09
CA GLY A 264 -3.84 -11.45 6.57
C GLY A 264 -3.38 -10.02 6.65
N VAL A 265 -4.11 -9.18 5.93
CA VAL A 265 -3.90 -7.75 5.86
C VAL A 265 -5.15 -7.08 6.39
N SER A 266 -4.99 -5.98 7.12
CA SER A 266 -6.12 -5.14 7.49
C SER A 266 -5.78 -3.67 7.35
N TRP A 267 -6.66 -2.91 6.72
CA TRP A 267 -6.57 -1.47 6.63
C TRP A 267 -7.49 -0.89 7.70
N LEU A 268 -6.89 -0.12 8.60
CA LEU A 268 -7.51 0.48 9.78
C LEU A 268 -7.68 1.98 9.52
N ASP A 269 -8.92 2.44 9.60
CA ASP A 269 -9.28 3.83 9.33
C ASP A 269 -9.34 4.63 10.63
N TYR A 270 -8.42 5.59 10.76
CA TYR A 270 -8.35 6.56 11.85
C TYR A 270 -8.46 7.96 11.22
N PRO A 271 -9.67 8.49 10.98
CA PRO A 271 -9.85 9.75 10.25
C PRO A 271 -9.16 10.94 10.91
N GLU A 272 -9.10 10.95 12.24
CA GLU A 272 -8.51 12.01 13.05
C GLU A 272 -7.05 11.69 13.42
N PHE A 273 -6.36 10.84 12.65
CA PHE A 273 -5.01 10.36 13.00
C PHE A 273 -4.04 11.49 13.31
N ASP A 274 -4.09 12.62 12.59
CA ASP A 274 -3.14 13.71 12.80
C ASP A 274 -3.58 14.70 13.89
N THR A 275 -4.89 14.90 14.05
CA THR A 275 -5.47 15.93 14.93
C THR A 275 -5.75 15.43 16.34
N ASP A 276 -6.27 14.21 16.50
CA ASP A 276 -6.53 13.62 17.82
C ASP A 276 -5.24 12.99 18.38
N PRO A 277 -4.83 13.27 19.64
CA PRO A 277 -3.73 12.54 20.28
C PRO A 277 -3.94 11.01 20.33
N HIS A 278 -5.18 10.55 20.50
CA HIS A 278 -5.58 9.15 20.60
C HIS A 278 -6.74 8.84 19.65
N PRO A 279 -6.49 8.84 18.32
CA PRO A 279 -7.54 8.74 17.33
C PRO A 279 -8.29 7.42 17.46
N ARG A 280 -9.60 7.49 17.24
CA ARG A 280 -10.53 6.37 17.37
C ARG A 280 -10.62 5.64 16.04
N LEU A 281 -10.68 4.31 16.10
CA LEU A 281 -10.87 3.47 14.92
C LEU A 281 -12.30 3.67 14.41
N ALA A 282 -12.45 4.17 13.18
CA ALA A 282 -13.75 4.34 12.55
C ALA A 282 -14.21 3.03 11.88
N ALA A 283 -13.28 2.35 11.19
CA ALA A 283 -13.54 1.09 10.53
C ALA A 283 -12.26 0.24 10.35
N SER A 284 -12.46 -1.07 10.18
CA SER A 284 -11.41 -2.00 9.79
C SER A 284 -11.88 -2.84 8.61
N TYR A 285 -11.10 -2.86 7.53
CA TYR A 285 -11.28 -3.78 6.42
C TYR A 285 -10.16 -4.81 6.41
N ALA A 286 -10.47 -6.10 6.43
CA ALA A 286 -9.50 -7.17 6.53
C ALA A 286 -9.64 -8.17 5.38
N VAL A 287 -8.52 -8.75 4.96
CA VAL A 287 -8.44 -9.83 3.97
C VAL A 287 -7.62 -10.96 4.56
N ASP A 288 -8.19 -12.15 4.54
CA ASP A 288 -7.48 -13.40 4.86
C ASP A 288 -6.76 -13.88 3.59
N LEU A 289 -5.44 -14.04 3.66
CA LEU A 289 -4.63 -14.37 2.48
C LEU A 289 -4.63 -15.86 2.11
N LYS A 290 -5.23 -16.73 2.94
CA LYS A 290 -5.40 -18.15 2.62
C LYS A 290 -6.71 -18.40 1.88
N THR A 291 -7.78 -17.75 2.33
CA THR A 291 -9.14 -17.94 1.82
C THR A 291 -9.57 -16.84 0.85
N LEU A 292 -8.82 -15.74 0.78
CA LEU A 292 -9.12 -14.51 0.03
C LEU A 292 -10.45 -13.85 0.44
N LYS A 293 -11.03 -14.28 1.56
CA LYS A 293 -12.25 -13.69 2.11
C LYS A 293 -11.92 -12.35 2.75
N SER A 294 -12.79 -11.37 2.49
CA SER A 294 -12.73 -10.08 3.14
C SER A 294 -13.80 -9.92 4.22
N SER A 295 -13.50 -9.09 5.21
CA SER A 295 -14.42 -8.70 6.27
C SER A 295 -14.30 -7.20 6.55
N PHE A 296 -15.41 -6.60 6.96
CA PHE A 296 -15.49 -5.19 7.30
C PHE A 296 -16.16 -5.04 8.66
N THR A 297 -15.58 -4.22 9.51
CA THR A 297 -16.13 -3.85 10.83
C THR A 297 -16.21 -2.34 10.90
N SER A 298 -17.42 -1.80 11.07
CA SER A 298 -17.63 -0.40 11.41
C SER A 298 -17.73 -0.25 12.92
N TYR A 299 -17.15 0.85 13.43
CA TYR A 299 -17.22 1.25 14.83
C TYR A 299 -18.03 2.55 15.01
N ALA A 300 -18.75 3.01 13.98
CA ALA A 300 -19.50 4.26 14.01
C ALA A 300 -20.55 4.31 15.13
N ASP A 301 -21.22 3.18 15.38
CA ASP A 301 -22.27 3.05 16.41
C ASP A 301 -21.71 2.56 17.76
N SER A 302 -20.40 2.40 17.89
CA SER A 302 -19.78 1.93 19.14
C SER A 302 -19.59 3.10 20.10
N THR A 303 -20.09 2.95 21.33
CA THR A 303 -19.91 3.93 22.42
C THR A 303 -18.52 3.88 23.05
N ASN A 304 -17.74 2.85 22.75
CA ASN A 304 -16.41 2.62 23.32
C ASN A 304 -15.46 2.06 22.26
N ARG A 305 -15.03 2.92 21.32
CA ARG A 305 -14.25 2.49 20.16
C ARG A 305 -12.84 2.12 20.55
N PRO A 306 -12.19 1.20 19.80
CA PRO A 306 -10.76 1.04 19.89
C PRO A 306 -10.04 2.36 19.57
N LEU A 307 -8.99 2.69 20.32
CA LEU A 307 -8.18 3.87 20.07
C LEU A 307 -6.72 3.52 19.83
N LEU A 308 -6.03 4.43 19.15
CA LEU A 308 -4.62 4.30 18.87
C LEU A 308 -3.81 5.15 19.84
N HIS A 309 -2.89 4.52 20.56
CA HIS A 309 -1.90 5.20 21.39
C HIS A 309 -0.50 5.02 20.80
N ARG A 310 0.48 5.82 21.25
CA ARG A 310 1.88 5.74 20.79
C ARG A 310 2.02 5.87 19.27
N LYS A 311 1.33 6.83 18.66
CA LYS A 311 1.29 7.04 17.19
C LYS A 311 2.67 7.11 16.53
N HIS A 312 3.68 7.59 17.25
CA HIS A 312 5.05 7.68 16.74
C HIS A 312 5.65 6.30 16.37
N GLU A 313 5.20 5.20 16.97
CA GLU A 313 5.69 3.85 16.66
C GLU A 313 5.22 3.34 15.28
N PHE A 314 4.18 3.95 14.69
CA PHE A 314 3.63 3.54 13.39
C PHE A 314 4.23 4.30 12.21
N LEU A 315 5.02 5.35 12.48
CA LEU A 315 5.63 6.23 11.47
C LEU A 315 7.09 5.84 11.20
N ALA A 316 7.67 6.45 10.17
CA ALA A 316 9.11 6.44 9.97
C ALA A 316 9.78 7.40 10.95
N GLU A 317 11.05 7.17 11.26
CA GLU A 317 11.80 8.00 12.22
C GLU A 317 11.95 9.46 11.75
N ASP A 318 12.06 9.67 10.43
CA ASP A 318 12.17 10.98 9.78
C ASP A 318 10.81 11.64 9.48
N ASP A 319 9.70 11.08 9.95
CA ASP A 319 8.39 11.69 9.77
C ASP A 319 8.29 13.01 10.57
N PRO A 320 7.82 14.13 9.96
CA PRO A 320 7.75 15.44 10.62
C PRO A 320 6.96 15.47 11.93
N ASP A 321 5.95 14.59 12.08
CA ASP A 321 5.12 14.52 13.28
C ASP A 321 5.64 13.51 14.31
N ALA A 322 6.57 12.61 13.95
CA ALA A 322 7.07 11.60 14.88
C ALA A 322 7.66 12.21 16.17
N PRO A 323 8.45 13.31 16.14
CA PRO A 323 8.92 13.97 17.36
C PRO A 323 7.80 14.56 18.22
N LYS A 324 6.70 15.03 17.61
CA LYS A 324 5.53 15.57 18.33
C LYS A 324 4.81 14.45 19.08
N TYR A 325 4.55 13.33 18.40
CA TYR A 325 3.87 12.18 19.00
C TYR A 325 4.73 11.45 20.03
N ARG A 326 6.06 11.38 19.84
CA ARG A 326 6.98 10.79 20.83
C ARG A 326 6.98 11.57 22.13
N ARG A 327 7.07 12.90 22.07
CA ARG A 327 7.03 13.78 23.26
C ARG A 327 5.76 13.58 24.10
N LEU A 328 4.61 13.43 23.42
CA LEU A 328 3.36 13.11 24.10
C LEU A 328 3.43 11.74 24.78
N THR A 329 3.84 10.70 24.05
CA THR A 329 3.97 9.35 24.64
C THR A 329 4.94 9.32 25.82
N ASP A 330 6.07 10.01 25.76
CA ASP A 330 7.01 10.07 26.87
C ASP A 330 6.41 10.72 28.11
N ALA A 331 5.57 11.75 27.92
CA ALA A 331 4.83 12.39 29.02
C ALA A 331 3.79 11.45 29.64
N GLU A 332 3.08 10.68 28.82
CA GLU A 332 2.10 9.69 29.25
C GLU A 332 2.75 8.52 30.00
N VAL A 333 3.89 8.02 29.51
CA VAL A 333 4.68 6.98 30.19
C VAL A 333 5.14 7.49 31.56
N ARG A 334 5.69 8.70 31.66
CA ARG A 334 6.08 9.30 32.94
C ARG A 334 4.90 9.51 33.90
N ALA A 335 3.69 9.69 33.37
CA ALA A 335 2.49 9.84 34.17
C ALA A 335 1.86 8.51 34.63
N GLY A 336 2.40 7.37 34.22
CA GLY A 336 1.91 6.04 34.61
C GLY A 336 0.77 5.48 33.75
N LEU A 337 0.38 6.16 32.67
CA LEU A 337 -0.78 5.77 31.83
C LEU A 337 -0.63 4.42 31.12
N TYR A 338 0.59 3.88 31.05
CA TYR A 338 0.88 2.61 30.39
C TYR A 338 1.21 1.47 31.36
N GLU A 339 0.96 1.63 32.67
CA GLU A 339 1.17 0.55 33.67
C GLU A 339 0.24 -0.65 33.43
N SER A 340 -0.97 -0.40 32.93
CA SER A 340 -1.97 -1.44 32.61
C SER A 340 -2.38 -1.41 31.14
N PRO A 341 -1.50 -1.81 30.19
CA PRO A 341 -1.70 -1.61 28.76
C PRO A 341 -2.91 -2.37 28.17
N HIS A 342 -3.40 -3.40 28.86
CA HIS A 342 -4.58 -4.16 28.47
C HIS A 342 -5.91 -3.41 28.72
N LEU A 343 -5.90 -2.35 29.54
CA LEU A 343 -7.08 -1.55 29.86
C LEU A 343 -7.28 -0.35 28.92
N ILE A 344 -6.22 0.11 28.25
CA ILE A 344 -6.21 1.38 27.50
C ILE A 344 -6.53 1.27 26.01
N GLY A 345 -6.94 0.09 25.55
CA GLY A 345 -7.21 -0.14 24.13
C GLY A 345 -8.49 0.52 23.60
N THR A 346 -9.28 1.16 24.48
CA THR A 346 -10.62 1.69 24.17
C THR A 346 -10.83 3.05 24.79
N GLU A 347 -11.74 3.86 24.24
CA GLU A 347 -12.09 5.22 24.73
C GLU A 347 -12.32 5.29 26.24
N GLU A 348 -13.23 4.48 26.76
CA GLU A 348 -13.58 4.45 28.19
C GLU A 348 -12.39 4.00 29.04
N GLY A 349 -11.63 3.03 28.55
CA GLY A 349 -10.46 2.50 29.22
C GLY A 349 -9.34 3.53 29.36
N TRP A 350 -9.10 4.31 28.30
CA TRP A 350 -8.14 5.39 28.31
C TRP A 350 -8.57 6.56 29.18
N GLU A 351 -9.83 6.98 29.11
CA GLU A 351 -10.35 8.05 29.99
C GLU A 351 -10.25 7.65 31.47
N ARG A 352 -10.53 6.39 31.80
CA ARG A 352 -10.37 5.87 33.17
C ARG A 352 -8.92 5.97 33.66
N GLU A 353 -7.95 5.66 32.82
CA GLU A 353 -6.54 5.81 33.17
C GLU A 353 -6.12 7.28 33.29
N LEU A 354 -6.65 8.17 32.44
CA LEU A 354 -6.46 9.62 32.59
C LEU A 354 -6.99 10.14 33.93
N VAL A 355 -8.19 9.70 34.35
CA VAL A 355 -8.76 10.00 35.68
C VAL A 355 -7.82 9.48 36.78
N ARG A 356 -7.42 8.20 36.72
CA ARG A 356 -6.56 7.56 37.73
C ARG A 356 -5.25 8.31 37.94
N CYS A 357 -4.65 8.79 36.85
CA CYS A 357 -3.38 9.52 36.87
C CYS A 357 -3.53 11.04 37.10
N GLU A 358 -4.75 11.54 37.31
CA GLU A 358 -5.05 12.98 37.43
C GLU A 358 -4.52 13.79 36.24
N ARG A 359 -4.76 13.28 35.03
CA ARG A 359 -4.34 13.90 33.77
C ARG A 359 -5.53 14.19 32.86
N GLU A 360 -5.32 15.13 31.96
CA GLU A 360 -6.18 15.41 30.81
C GLU A 360 -5.34 15.77 29.59
N LEU A 361 -5.91 15.63 28.39
CA LEU A 361 -5.26 15.99 27.13
C LEU A 361 -5.75 17.36 26.64
N ARG A 362 -4.81 18.22 26.24
CA ARG A 362 -5.09 19.48 25.51
C ARG A 362 -4.32 19.46 24.20
N GLY A 363 -4.97 18.93 23.15
CA GLY A 363 -4.29 18.52 21.92
C GLY A 363 -3.22 17.46 22.21
N HIS A 364 -2.04 17.55 21.60
CA HIS A 364 -0.91 16.65 21.89
C HIS A 364 -0.09 17.04 23.14
N ARG A 365 -0.75 17.54 24.18
CA ARG A 365 -0.13 17.84 25.48
C ARG A 365 -0.90 17.18 26.60
N LEU A 366 -0.17 16.49 27.48
CA LEU A 366 -0.70 15.94 28.72
C LEU A 366 -0.53 16.97 29.83
N VAL A 367 -1.62 17.37 30.48
CA VAL A 367 -1.61 18.34 31.59
C VAL A 367 -2.27 17.73 32.83
N ARG A 368 -2.08 18.36 33.99
CA ARG A 368 -2.80 17.98 35.22
C ARG A 368 -4.27 18.32 35.06
N ARG A 369 -5.14 17.40 35.45
CA ARG A 369 -6.58 17.65 35.47
C ARG A 369 -6.87 18.74 36.51
N THR A 370 -7.60 19.77 36.12
CA THR A 370 -7.98 20.83 37.07
C THR A 370 -9.25 20.34 37.78
N ALA A 371 -9.28 20.39 39.11
CA ALA A 371 -10.49 20.03 39.85
C ALA A 371 -11.65 20.91 39.36
N SER A 372 -12.71 20.29 38.82
CA SER A 372 -13.95 21.01 38.55
C SER A 372 -14.52 21.42 39.91
N THR A 373 -14.68 22.72 40.13
CA THR A 373 -15.23 23.29 41.37
C THR A 373 -16.73 23.05 41.45
#